data_AF-A0A7J7E2Z4-F1
#
_entry.id   AF-A0A7J7E2Z4-F1
#
_cell.length_a   1.000
_cell.length_b   1.000
_cell.length_c   1.000
_cell.angle_alpha   90.00
_cell.angle_beta   90.00
_cell.angle_gamma   90.00
#
_symmetry.space_group_name_H-M   'P 1'
#
loop_
_entity.id
_entity.type
_entity.pdbx_description
1 polymer ?
#
loop_
_entity_poly.entity_id
_entity_poly.type
_entity_poly.pdbx_seq_one_letter_code
_entity_poly.pdbx_strand_id
1 'polypeptide(L)'
;MTSSSANARKVNPNFFTWVIEVNGASGTLYAGETYQLQVDFPEHYPMEAPQIIFLHPAPLHPHIYSNGHICLDILYDSWSPAMTVSSICMSILSMLSSSTAKQRPEDNDCYVKNCRNGRSPKETGWWFHDGKV
;
A
#
# COMPACT_ATOMS: atom_id res chain seq x y z
N MET A 1 -25.99 32.45 -34.41
CA MET A 1 -24.97 31.61 -35.06
C MET A 1 -23.77 31.60 -34.09
N THR A 2 -23.84 30.81 -33.01
CA THR A 2 -23.05 29.57 -32.79
C THR A 2 -21.55 29.80 -33.07
N SER A 3 -20.67 29.73 -32.07
CA SER A 3 -20.26 28.44 -31.52
C SER A 3 -19.78 28.55 -30.07
N SER A 4 -20.52 27.93 -29.14
CA SER A 4 -19.97 27.54 -27.85
C SER A 4 -19.07 26.34 -28.09
N SER A 5 -17.75 26.55 -28.06
CA SER A 5 -16.79 25.44 -28.06
C SER A 5 -16.78 24.83 -26.66
N ALA A 6 -17.66 23.85 -26.42
CA ALA A 6 -17.58 23.03 -25.22
C ALA A 6 -16.31 22.17 -25.33
N ASN A 7 -15.28 22.54 -24.58
CA ASN A 7 -14.12 21.66 -24.37
C ASN A 7 -14.60 20.48 -23.51
N ALA A 8 -14.96 19.37 -24.15
CA ALA A 8 -15.18 18.10 -23.48
C ALA A 8 -13.82 17.55 -23.04
N ARG A 9 -13.39 17.91 -21.82
CA ARG A 9 -12.26 17.23 -21.18
C ARG A 9 -12.79 15.85 -20.79
N LYS A 10 -12.26 14.78 -21.41
CA LYS A 10 -12.40 13.41 -20.88
C LYS A 10 -11.77 13.40 -19.49
N VAL A 11 -12.55 13.70 -18.46
CA VAL A 11 -12.25 13.25 -17.11
C VAL A 11 -12.63 11.79 -17.14
N ASN A 12 -11.65 10.90 -17.32
CA ASN A 12 -11.87 9.50 -16.99
C ASN A 12 -11.89 9.47 -15.45
N PRO A 13 -13.04 9.32 -14.78
CA PRO A 13 -13.01 9.12 -13.35
C PRO A 13 -12.45 7.70 -13.19
N ASN A 14 -11.17 7.58 -12.86
CA ASN A 14 -10.53 6.27 -12.68
C ASN A 14 -11.33 5.48 -11.61
N PHE A 15 -12.16 4.53 -12.04
CA PHE A 15 -12.94 3.63 -11.17
C PHE A 15 -12.07 2.61 -10.42
N PHE A 16 -10.73 2.77 -10.47
CA PHE A 16 -9.73 1.78 -10.10
C PHE A 16 -8.95 2.13 -8.83
N THR A 17 -9.39 3.12 -8.03
CA THR A 17 -8.77 3.43 -6.73
C THR A 17 -9.80 3.36 -5.61
N TRP A 18 -9.53 2.57 -4.58
CA TRP A 18 -10.32 2.52 -3.35
C TRP A 18 -9.54 3.11 -2.19
N VAL A 19 -10.24 3.73 -1.24
CA VAL A 19 -9.68 4.15 0.05
C VAL A 19 -10.44 3.42 1.15
N ILE A 20 -9.73 2.66 1.96
CA ILE A 20 -10.27 1.83 3.03
C ILE A 20 -9.78 2.38 4.36
N GLU A 21 -10.70 2.60 5.30
CA GLU A 21 -10.35 2.96 6.67
C GLU A 21 -9.97 1.70 7.47
N VAL A 22 -8.85 1.78 8.18
CA VAL A 22 -8.29 0.70 9.00
C VAL A 22 -8.18 1.20 10.44
N ASN A 23 -8.95 0.57 11.32
CA ASN A 23 -8.95 0.89 12.74
C ASN A 23 -8.05 -0.10 13.49
N GLY A 24 -7.14 0.41 14.31
CA GLY A 24 -6.25 -0.45 15.11
C GLY A 24 -7.04 -1.22 16.16
N ALA A 25 -6.75 -2.52 16.26
CA ALA A 25 -7.49 -3.42 17.14
C ALA A 25 -7.23 -3.11 18.63
N SER A 26 -8.26 -3.27 19.45
CA SER A 26 -8.17 -3.14 20.91
C SER A 26 -7.10 -4.07 21.49
N GLY A 27 -6.34 -3.59 22.48
CA GLY A 27 -5.28 -4.37 23.12
C GLY A 27 -3.98 -4.47 22.31
N THR A 28 -3.89 -3.81 21.17
CA THR A 28 -2.65 -3.68 20.37
C THR A 28 -2.02 -2.30 20.58
N LEU A 29 -0.78 -2.11 20.10
CA LEU A 29 -0.12 -0.81 20.12
C LEU A 29 -0.86 0.26 19.32
N TYR A 30 -1.70 -0.13 18.37
CA TYR A 30 -2.45 0.76 17.47
C TYR A 30 -3.89 1.01 17.94
N ALA A 31 -4.27 0.53 19.13
CA ALA A 31 -5.62 0.69 19.66
C ALA A 31 -6.03 2.18 19.71
N GLY A 32 -7.19 2.50 19.13
CA GLY A 32 -7.72 3.87 19.07
C GLY A 32 -7.13 4.74 17.95
N GLU A 33 -6.23 4.20 17.12
CA GLU A 33 -5.70 4.87 15.94
C GLU A 33 -6.46 4.45 14.68
N THR A 34 -6.66 5.40 13.76
CA THR A 34 -7.32 5.19 12.48
C THR A 34 -6.35 5.56 11.35
N TYR A 35 -6.23 4.65 10.38
CA TYR A 35 -5.35 4.77 9.23
C TYR A 35 -6.15 4.60 7.93
N GLN A 36 -5.59 5.07 6.82
CA GLN A 36 -6.21 4.90 5.50
C GLN A 36 -5.29 4.09 4.59
N LEU A 37 -5.85 3.05 3.96
CA LEU A 37 -5.22 2.28 2.90
C LEU A 37 -5.77 2.74 1.56
N GLN A 38 -4.87 3.12 0.64
CA GLN A 38 -5.21 3.30 -0.76
C GLN A 38 -4.93 1.98 -1.50
N VAL A 39 -5.90 1.56 -2.31
CA VAL A 39 -5.81 0.37 -3.16
C VAL A 39 -5.97 0.83 -4.60
N ASP A 40 -4.92 0.70 -5.41
CA ASP A 40 -4.95 0.99 -6.84
C ASP A 40 -4.96 -0.33 -7.63
N PHE A 41 -6.03 -0.54 -8.38
CA PHE A 41 -6.19 -1.72 -9.23
C PHE A 41 -5.51 -1.51 -10.58
N PRO A 42 -4.57 -2.38 -10.98
CA PRO A 42 -3.99 -2.33 -12.33
C PRO A 42 -5.03 -2.76 -13.37
N GLU A 43 -4.76 -2.43 -14.64
CA GLU A 43 -5.59 -2.80 -15.78
C GLU A 43 -5.81 -4.32 -15.89
N HIS A 44 -4.80 -5.11 -15.49
CA HIS A 44 -4.82 -6.57 -15.55
C HIS A 44 -5.25 -7.25 -14.25
N TYR A 45 -5.85 -6.53 -13.30
CA TYR A 45 -6.40 -7.14 -12.09
C TYR A 45 -7.49 -8.18 -12.46
N PRO A 46 -7.52 -9.39 -11.85
CA PRO A 46 -6.71 -9.85 -10.70
C PRO A 46 -5.43 -10.61 -11.04
N MET A 47 -5.05 -10.72 -12.32
CA MET A 47 -3.80 -11.40 -12.72
C MET A 47 -2.57 -10.66 -12.21
N GLU A 48 -2.63 -9.33 -12.17
CA GLU A 48 -1.67 -8.48 -11.48
C GLU A 48 -2.22 -8.03 -10.12
N ALA A 49 -1.40 -8.09 -9.07
CA ALA A 49 -1.76 -7.68 -7.72
C ALA A 49 -2.22 -6.21 -7.68
N PRO A 50 -3.16 -5.82 -6.80
CA PRO A 50 -3.43 -4.41 -6.58
C PRO A 50 -2.24 -3.75 -5.86
N GLN A 51 -1.96 -2.49 -6.15
CA GLN A 51 -1.00 -1.73 -5.36
C GLN A 51 -1.69 -1.22 -4.09
N ILE A 52 -1.11 -1.50 -2.93
CA ILE A 52 -1.69 -1.10 -1.64
C ILE A 52 -0.64 -0.35 -0.82
N ILE A 53 -1.00 0.86 -0.38
CA ILE A 53 -0.16 1.72 0.46
C ILE A 53 -0.99 2.33 1.58
N PHE A 54 -0.34 2.66 2.70
CA PHE A 54 -0.92 3.56 3.69
C PHE A 54 -0.82 5.00 3.21
N LEU A 55 -1.91 5.75 3.29
CA LEU A 55 -1.89 7.19 3.15
C LEU A 55 -1.29 7.83 4.42
N HIS A 56 -0.81 9.06 4.28
CA HIS A 56 -0.26 9.79 5.41
C HIS A 56 -1.36 10.24 6.37
N PRO A 57 -1.18 10.10 7.69
CA PRO A 57 -0.01 9.51 8.36
C PRO A 57 -0.02 7.96 8.30
N ALA A 58 1.10 7.35 7.91
CA ALA A 58 1.25 5.89 7.89
C ALA A 58 1.68 5.35 9.27
N PRO A 59 1.20 4.16 9.69
CA PRO A 59 1.56 3.58 10.99
C PRO A 59 3.07 3.39 11.14
N LEU A 60 3.62 3.63 12.34
CA LEU A 60 5.00 3.29 12.67
C LEU A 60 5.11 1.78 12.91
N HIS A 61 5.45 1.02 11.87
CA HIS A 61 5.52 -0.44 11.94
C HIS A 61 6.79 -0.97 11.24
N PRO A 62 7.44 -2.05 11.73
CA PRO A 62 8.66 -2.63 11.13
C PRO A 62 8.55 -3.06 9.66
N HIS A 63 7.33 -3.16 9.13
CA HIS A 63 7.03 -3.48 7.73
C HIS A 63 6.32 -2.35 6.98
N ILE A 64 6.24 -1.14 7.54
CA ILE A 64 5.59 0.01 6.90
C ILE A 64 6.59 1.15 6.80
N TYR A 65 6.97 1.47 5.58
CA TYR A 65 7.86 2.58 5.26
C TYR A 65 7.15 3.92 5.47
N SER A 66 7.93 4.96 5.71
CA SER A 66 7.43 6.31 5.97
C SER A 66 6.66 6.92 4.79
N ASN A 67 6.88 6.45 3.56
CA ASN A 67 6.09 6.80 2.38
C ASN A 67 4.80 5.99 2.22
N GLY A 68 4.48 5.11 3.17
CA GLY A 68 3.27 4.30 3.19
C GLY A 68 3.41 2.92 2.54
N HIS A 69 4.54 2.60 1.91
CA HIS A 69 4.75 1.28 1.31
C HIS A 69 4.76 0.19 2.39
N ILE A 70 4.21 -0.98 2.05
CA ILE A 70 4.02 -2.09 2.98
C ILE A 70 4.87 -3.26 2.50
N CYS A 71 5.82 -3.71 3.31
CA CYS A 71 6.61 -4.90 3.05
C CYS A 71 5.84 -6.16 3.49
N LEU A 72 4.88 -6.60 2.68
CA LEU A 72 4.09 -7.81 2.93
C LEU A 72 4.01 -8.64 1.65
N ASP A 73 4.54 -9.85 1.69
CA ASP A 73 4.78 -10.70 0.52
C ASP A 73 3.53 -10.98 -0.34
N ILE A 74 2.35 -11.06 0.27
CA ILE A 74 1.07 -11.26 -0.45
C ILE A 74 0.69 -10.08 -1.37
N LEU A 75 1.35 -8.93 -1.22
CA LEU A 75 1.21 -7.75 -2.10
C LEU A 75 2.15 -7.82 -3.31
N TYR A 76 3.04 -8.80 -3.34
CA TYR A 76 4.11 -8.98 -4.33
C TYR A 76 4.13 -10.42 -4.84
N ASP A 77 5.13 -11.21 -4.45
CA ASP A 77 5.43 -12.52 -5.05
C ASP A 77 4.42 -13.61 -4.65
N SER A 78 3.83 -13.51 -3.45
CA SER A 78 2.80 -14.43 -2.97
C SER A 78 1.36 -14.03 -3.35
N TRP A 79 1.17 -13.01 -4.19
CA TRP A 79 -0.17 -12.67 -4.68
C TRP A 79 -0.74 -13.81 -5.54
N SER A 80 -2.03 -14.08 -5.35
CA SER A 80 -2.79 -14.98 -6.22
C SER A 80 -4.11 -14.33 -6.62
N PRO A 81 -4.58 -14.50 -7.88
CA PRO A 81 -5.88 -14.00 -8.32
C PRO A 81 -7.09 -14.54 -7.51
N ALA A 82 -6.89 -15.59 -6.71
CA ALA A 82 -7.89 -16.13 -5.79
C ALA A 82 -8.05 -15.30 -4.50
N MET A 83 -7.12 -14.40 -4.21
CA MET A 83 -7.15 -13.54 -3.03
C MET A 83 -8.10 -12.35 -3.26
N THR A 84 -8.63 -11.81 -2.17
CA THR A 84 -9.52 -10.65 -2.19
C THR A 84 -8.89 -9.48 -1.44
N VAL A 85 -9.36 -8.26 -1.74
CA VAL A 85 -8.97 -7.06 -0.98
C VAL A 85 -9.28 -7.25 0.52
N SER A 86 -10.41 -7.84 0.86
CA SER A 86 -10.78 -8.14 2.25
C SER A 86 -9.78 -9.07 2.94
N SER A 87 -9.33 -10.15 2.27
CA SER A 87 -8.31 -11.05 2.84
C SER A 87 -6.96 -10.35 3.03
N ILE A 88 -6.58 -9.45 2.10
CA ILE A 88 -5.37 -8.63 2.25
C ILE A 88 -5.49 -7.68 3.45
N CYS A 89 -6.61 -6.97 3.59
CA CYS A 89 -6.84 -6.07 4.72
C CYS A 89 -6.77 -6.83 6.06
N MET A 90 -7.30 -8.05 6.12
CA MET A 90 -7.18 -8.92 7.30
C MET A 90 -5.72 -9.29 7.61
N SER A 91 -4.90 -9.59 6.59
CA SER A 91 -3.47 -9.84 6.78
C SER A 91 -2.72 -8.59 7.27
N ILE A 92 -3.03 -7.40 6.75
CA ILE A 92 -2.45 -6.14 7.21
C ILE A 92 -2.85 -5.84 8.67
N LEU A 93 -4.12 -6.03 9.03
CA LEU A 93 -4.60 -5.88 10.41
C LEU A 93 -3.93 -6.87 11.36
N SER A 94 -3.76 -8.12 10.94
CA SER A 94 -3.04 -9.15 11.71
C SER A 94 -1.58 -8.76 11.93
N MET A 95 -0.90 -8.28 10.87
CA MET A 95 0.46 -7.78 10.94
C MET A 95 0.59 -6.61 11.93
N LEU A 96 -0.32 -5.62 11.89
CA LEU A 96 -0.33 -4.52 12.86
C LEU A 96 -0.57 -5.04 14.28
N SER A 97 -1.47 -6.01 14.45
CA SER A 97 -1.88 -6.50 15.77
C SER A 97 -0.80 -7.33 16.47
N SER A 98 0.09 -7.99 15.71
CA SER A 98 1.18 -8.79 16.26
C SER A 98 2.43 -7.98 16.63
N SER A 99 2.45 -6.68 16.31
CA SER A 99 3.60 -5.82 16.54
C SER A 99 3.85 -5.55 18.02
N THR A 100 5.11 -5.68 18.45
CA THR A 100 5.55 -5.43 19.84
C THR A 100 6.22 -4.06 20.04
N ALA A 101 6.51 -3.33 18.96
CA ALA A 101 7.09 -1.98 19.03
C ALA A 101 6.65 -1.10 17.85
N LYS A 102 6.49 0.21 18.10
CA LYS A 102 6.25 1.22 17.06
C LYS A 102 7.58 1.75 16.52
N GLN A 103 8.07 1.16 15.45
CA GLN A 103 9.31 1.56 14.79
C GLN A 103 9.20 1.45 13.27
N ARG A 104 10.08 2.12 12.52
CA ARG A 104 10.18 1.97 11.06
C ARG A 104 11.08 0.78 10.70
N PRO A 105 11.01 0.27 9.46
CA PRO A 105 12.05 -0.61 8.93
C PRO A 105 13.44 0.04 9.05
N GLU A 106 14.48 -0.76 9.31
CA GLU A 106 15.85 -0.26 9.51
C GLU A 106 16.40 0.48 8.27
N ASP A 107 16.00 0.06 7.08
CA ASP A 107 16.40 0.61 5.79
C ASP A 107 15.46 1.73 5.29
N ASN A 108 14.52 2.21 6.13
CA ASN A 108 13.48 3.17 5.73
C ASN A 108 14.01 4.35 4.92
N ASP A 109 15.04 5.02 5.41
CA ASP A 109 15.55 6.23 4.77
C ASP A 109 16.22 5.93 3.43
N CYS A 110 16.90 4.79 3.31
CA CYS A 110 17.52 4.34 2.07
C CYS A 110 16.44 3.98 1.04
N TYR A 111 15.46 3.16 1.45
CA TYR A 111 14.34 2.74 0.63
C TYR A 111 13.56 3.95 0.08
N VAL A 112 13.11 4.84 0.97
CA VAL A 112 12.29 6.00 0.56
C VAL A 112 13.08 6.97 -0.34
N LYS A 113 14.38 7.16 -0.10
CA LYS A 113 15.25 7.94 -1.01
C LYS A 113 15.31 7.31 -2.41
N ASN A 114 15.40 5.99 -2.49
CA ASN A 114 15.41 5.27 -3.77
C ASN A 114 14.04 5.30 -4.48
N CYS A 115 12.93 5.36 -3.75
CA CYS A 115 11.59 5.53 -4.33
C CYS A 115 11.33 6.94 -4.88
N ARG A 116 12.08 7.95 -4.41
CA ARG A 116 11.87 9.38 -4.71
C ARG A 116 12.02 9.76 -6.19
N ASN A 117 12.45 8.82 -7.03
CA ASN A 117 12.43 8.93 -8.49
C ASN A 117 11.04 8.64 -9.12
N GLY A 118 9.96 8.64 -8.33
CA GLY A 118 8.58 8.52 -8.83
C GLY A 118 8.18 7.11 -9.26
N ARG A 119 8.87 6.09 -8.75
CA ARG A 119 8.61 4.69 -9.09
C ARG A 119 7.52 4.12 -8.20
N SER A 120 6.58 3.40 -8.80
CA SER A 120 5.61 2.58 -8.05
C SER A 120 6.36 1.62 -7.10
N PRO A 121 5.83 1.27 -5.92
CA PRO A 121 6.38 0.19 -5.09
C PRO A 121 6.63 -1.13 -5.84
N LYS A 122 5.94 -1.37 -6.97
CA LYS A 122 6.17 -2.54 -7.83
C LYS A 122 7.39 -2.42 -8.75
N GLU A 123 7.86 -1.20 -8.98
CA GLU A 123 9.02 -0.88 -9.82
C GLU A 123 10.30 -0.72 -8.99
N THR A 124 10.22 -0.83 -7.66
CA THR A 124 11.36 -0.83 -6.76
C THR A 124 11.86 -2.26 -6.60
N GLY A 125 12.98 -2.59 -7.26
CA GLY A 125 13.63 -3.90 -7.08
C GLY A 125 13.99 -4.11 -5.60
N TRP A 126 13.35 -5.10 -4.98
CA TRP A 126 13.62 -5.51 -3.61
C TRP A 126 14.99 -6.16 -3.53
N TRP A 127 15.88 -5.60 -2.72
CA TRP A 127 17.09 -6.30 -2.32
C TRP A 127 16.73 -7.15 -1.10
N PHE A 128 16.27 -8.38 -1.35
CA PHE A 128 16.13 -9.38 -0.30
C PHE A 128 17.51 -9.62 0.31
N HIS A 129 17.68 -9.31 1.60
CA HIS A 129 18.87 -9.70 2.36
C HIS A 129 18.75 -11.17 2.80
N ASP A 130 18.42 -12.06 1.87
CA ASP A 130 18.49 -13.49 2.11
C ASP A 130 19.78 -14.03 1.51
N GLY A 131 20.71 -14.35 2.41
CA GLY A 131 21.76 -15.32 2.16
C GLY A 131 23.16 -14.73 2.10
N LYS A 132 23.84 -14.75 3.24
CA LYS A 132 25.10 -15.51 3.30
C LYS A 132 25.10 -16.41 4.53
N VAL A 133 25.16 -17.70 4.22
CA VAL A 133 25.77 -18.77 5.02
C VAL A 133 27.10 -18.36 5.64
#